data_AF-A0A5N8WJW0-F1
#
_entry.id   AF-A0A5N8WJW0-F1
#
_cell.length_a   1.000
_cell.length_b   1.000
_cell.length_c   1.000
_cell.angle_alpha   90.00
_cell.angle_beta   90.00
_cell.angle_gamma   90.00
#
_symmetry.space_group_name_H-M   'P 1'
#
loop_
_entity.id
_entity.type
_entity.pdbx_description
1 polymer ?
#
loop_
_entity_poly.entity_id
_entity_poly.type
_entity_poly.pdbx_seq_one_letter_code
_entity_poly.pdbx_strand_id
1 'polypeptide(L)'
;MPLPHFELSSSQYRLLAEAIVAPVPDPATAEAAQRECLARGLDPDDVRADASELLLLGLVVRERRALALTPLGAAVHYRLAHEEAEQRLAAVVQVAEAADDVSPRLARAVRQLAQGSLSLGEALAEVGGGD
;
A
#
# COMPACT_ATOMS: atom_id res chain seq x y z
N MET A 1 -0.10 18.28 -12.77
CA MET A 1 -1.09 17.43 -13.45
C MET A 1 -1.64 16.48 -12.42
N PRO A 2 -2.98 16.37 -12.23
CA PRO A 2 -3.55 15.39 -11.31
C PRO A 2 -3.23 13.97 -11.80
N LEU A 3 -2.96 13.05 -10.86
CA LEU A 3 -2.78 11.63 -11.17
C LEU A 3 -4.10 11.04 -11.69
N PRO A 4 -4.11 10.33 -12.83
CA PRO A 4 -5.31 9.66 -13.32
C PRO A 4 -5.83 8.66 -12.28
N HIS A 5 -7.16 8.59 -12.16
CA HIS A 5 -7.81 7.64 -11.29
C HIS A 5 -8.08 6.35 -12.06
N PHE A 6 -7.48 5.25 -11.60
CA PHE A 6 -7.77 3.90 -12.07
C PHE A 6 -8.47 3.15 -10.94
N GLU A 7 -9.59 2.52 -11.28
CA GLU A 7 -10.23 1.51 -10.44
C GLU A 7 -9.63 0.16 -10.81
N LEU A 8 -8.76 -0.36 -9.95
CA LEU A 8 -8.13 -1.66 -10.17
C LEU A 8 -8.76 -2.71 -9.25
N SER A 9 -8.74 -3.97 -9.69
CA SER A 9 -9.12 -5.09 -8.82
C SER A 9 -8.10 -5.29 -7.69
N SER A 10 -8.48 -6.05 -6.66
CA SER A 10 -7.55 -6.41 -5.59
C SER A 10 -6.34 -7.22 -6.09
N SER A 11 -6.53 -8.07 -7.10
CA SER A 11 -5.44 -8.85 -7.71
C SER A 11 -4.48 -7.96 -8.50
N GLN A 12 -5.00 -6.97 -9.22
CA GLN A 12 -4.21 -5.96 -9.93
C GLN A 12 -3.38 -5.11 -8.96
N TYR A 13 -3.98 -4.62 -7.88
CA TYR A 13 -3.24 -3.90 -6.84
C TYR A 13 -2.16 -4.75 -6.20
N ARG A 14 -2.44 -6.03 -5.93
CA ARG A 14 -1.44 -6.97 -5.41
C ARG A 14 -0.29 -7.17 -6.39
N LEU A 15 -0.57 -7.28 -7.68
CA LEU A 15 0.46 -7.39 -8.72
C LEU A 15 1.35 -6.13 -8.78
N LEU A 16 0.77 -4.92 -8.68
CA LEU A 16 1.55 -3.68 -8.59
C LEU A 16 2.41 -3.62 -7.32
N ALA A 17 1.86 -4.09 -6.19
CA ALA A 17 2.57 -4.15 -4.91
C ALA A 17 3.71 -5.18 -4.89
N GLU A 18 3.64 -6.25 -5.67
CA GLU A 18 4.79 -7.16 -5.85
C GLU A 18 5.82 -6.57 -6.80
N ALA A 19 5.36 -5.92 -7.88
CA ALA A 19 6.24 -5.31 -8.89
C ALA A 19 7.01 -4.08 -8.37
N ILE A 20 6.55 -3.40 -7.31
CA ILE A 20 7.33 -2.33 -6.65
C ILE A 20 8.56 -2.88 -5.90
N VAL A 21 8.47 -4.11 -5.38
CA VAL A 21 9.56 -4.76 -4.63
C VAL A 21 10.61 -5.29 -5.62
N ALA A 22 10.15 -6.00 -6.65
CA ALA A 22 10.98 -6.50 -7.74
C ALA A 22 10.11 -6.85 -8.96
N PRO A 23 10.64 -6.77 -10.20
CA PRO A 23 9.91 -7.21 -11.38
C PRO A 23 9.29 -8.59 -11.19
N VAL A 24 8.01 -8.72 -11.55
CA VAL A 24 7.23 -9.95 -11.37
C VAL A 24 7.44 -10.85 -12.59
N PRO A 25 7.86 -12.11 -12.43
CA PRO A 25 8.03 -13.03 -13.54
C PRO A 25 6.76 -13.14 -14.36
N ASP A 26 6.88 -13.18 -15.67
CA ASP A 26 5.72 -13.30 -16.55
C ASP A 26 5.36 -14.79 -16.75
N PRO A 27 4.29 -15.30 -16.13
CA PRO A 27 3.90 -16.71 -16.18
C PRO A 27 3.50 -17.20 -17.58
N ALA A 28 3.35 -16.30 -18.56
CA ALA A 28 3.15 -16.67 -19.96
C ALA A 28 4.44 -17.11 -20.66
N THR A 29 5.61 -16.90 -20.04
CA THR A 29 6.91 -17.11 -20.70
C THR A 29 7.57 -18.46 -20.39
N ALA A 30 7.35 -19.02 -19.19
CA ALA A 30 7.92 -20.32 -18.77
C ALA A 30 7.25 -20.88 -17.50
N GLU A 31 7.29 -22.20 -17.31
CA GLU A 31 6.86 -22.86 -16.06
C GLU A 31 7.67 -22.41 -14.83
N ALA A 32 8.94 -22.05 -15.01
CA ALA A 32 9.75 -21.50 -13.92
C ALA A 32 9.18 -20.16 -13.42
N ALA A 33 8.66 -19.32 -14.31
CA ALA A 33 8.02 -18.05 -13.95
C ALA A 33 6.71 -18.27 -13.17
N GLN A 34 5.96 -19.32 -13.50
CA GLN A 34 4.75 -19.70 -12.76
C GLN A 34 5.09 -20.13 -11.32
N ARG A 35 6.13 -20.96 -11.15
CA ARG A 35 6.60 -21.37 -9.81
C ARG A 35 7.07 -20.18 -8.98
N GLU A 36 7.74 -19.22 -9.61
CA GLU A 36 8.18 -18.01 -8.93
C GLU A 36 7.02 -17.08 -8.55
N CYS A 37 5.98 -16.94 -9.39
CA CYS A 37 4.75 -16.24 -9.02
C CYS A 37 4.13 -16.84 -7.76
N LEU A 38 3.98 -18.17 -7.73
CA LEU A 38 3.45 -18.88 -6.55
C LEU A 38 4.30 -18.68 -5.30
N ALA A 39 5.64 -18.65 -5.45
CA ALA A 39 6.55 -18.37 -4.34
C ALA A 39 6.40 -16.95 -3.76
N ARG A 40 5.95 -15.99 -4.59
CA ARG A 40 5.56 -14.63 -4.18
C ARG A 40 4.09 -14.54 -3.74
N GLY A 41 3.39 -15.68 -3.65
CA GLY A 41 1.97 -15.73 -3.28
C GLY A 41 1.03 -15.16 -4.34
N LEU A 42 1.49 -15.02 -5.58
CA LEU A 42 0.67 -14.63 -6.72
C LEU A 42 0.13 -15.87 -7.44
N ASP A 43 -1.14 -15.83 -7.84
CA ASP A 43 -1.72 -16.84 -8.73
C ASP A 43 -1.25 -16.55 -10.17
N PRO A 44 -0.56 -17.49 -10.84
CA PRO A 44 -0.13 -17.32 -12.22
C PRO A 44 -1.28 -17.04 -13.20
N ASP A 45 -2.48 -17.56 -12.96
CA ASP A 45 -3.63 -17.37 -13.82
C ASP A 45 -4.18 -15.94 -13.69
N ASP A 46 -4.29 -15.43 -12.47
CA ASP A 46 -4.64 -14.04 -12.18
C ASP A 46 -3.62 -13.08 -12.79
N VAL A 47 -2.32 -13.36 -12.63
CA VAL A 47 -1.25 -12.54 -13.22
C VAL A 47 -1.36 -12.51 -14.75
N ARG A 48 -1.70 -13.62 -15.43
CA ARG A 48 -1.92 -13.61 -16.89
C ARG A 48 -3.15 -12.78 -17.29
N ALA A 49 -4.23 -12.91 -16.53
CA ALA A 49 -5.46 -12.16 -16.79
C ALA A 49 -5.22 -10.65 -16.62
N ASP A 50 -4.60 -10.25 -15.51
CA ASP A 50 -4.38 -8.85 -15.14
C ASP A 50 -3.30 -8.16 -15.97
N ALA A 51 -2.25 -8.89 -16.36
CA ALA A 51 -1.11 -8.30 -17.09
C ALA A 51 -1.52 -7.57 -18.37
N SER A 52 -2.53 -8.10 -19.10
CA SER A 52 -2.96 -7.50 -20.37
C SER A 52 -3.54 -6.10 -20.18
N GLU A 53 -4.38 -5.94 -19.16
CA GLU A 53 -4.99 -4.64 -18.83
C GLU A 53 -3.96 -3.67 -18.26
N LEU A 54 -3.10 -4.12 -17.33
CA LEU A 54 -2.07 -3.26 -16.74
C LEU A 54 -1.03 -2.78 -17.76
N LEU A 55 -0.73 -3.59 -18.79
CA LEU A 55 0.10 -3.19 -19.92
C LEU A 55 -0.61 -2.15 -20.79
N LEU A 56 -1.91 -2.33 -21.08
CA LEU A 56 -2.71 -1.39 -21.84
C LEU A 56 -2.82 -0.02 -21.14
N LEU A 57 -3.00 -0.03 -19.81
CA LEU A 57 -3.03 1.17 -18.98
C LEU A 57 -1.64 1.79 -18.77
N GLY A 58 -0.57 1.14 -19.23
CA GLY A 58 0.81 1.61 -19.08
C GLY A 58 1.30 1.63 -17.63
N LEU A 59 0.69 0.83 -16.74
CA LEU A 59 1.08 0.73 -15.33
C LEU A 59 2.26 -0.23 -15.14
N VAL A 60 2.40 -1.20 -16.05
CA VAL A 60 3.54 -2.12 -16.10
C VAL A 60 4.09 -2.19 -17.52
N VAL A 61 5.29 -2.75 -17.65
CA VAL A 61 6.01 -2.95 -18.90
C VAL A 61 6.66 -4.33 -18.88
N ARG A 62 6.72 -5.00 -20.05
CA ARG A 62 7.45 -6.28 -20.18
C ARG A 62 8.94 -6.03 -20.41
N GLU A 63 9.76 -6.50 -19.49
CA GLU A 63 11.22 -6.46 -19.57
C GLU A 63 11.81 -7.85 -19.33
N ARG A 64 12.58 -8.37 -20.28
CA ARG A 64 13.36 -9.63 -20.11
C ARG A 64 12.57 -10.79 -19.49
N ARG A 65 11.29 -10.95 -19.87
CA ARG A 65 10.33 -11.97 -19.37
C ARG A 65 9.74 -11.70 -17.97
N ALA A 66 9.78 -10.46 -17.50
CA ALA A 66 9.12 -10.02 -16.29
C ALA A 66 8.26 -8.78 -16.56
N LEU A 67 7.30 -8.52 -15.69
CA LEU A 67 6.51 -7.31 -15.58
C LEU A 67 7.21 -6.39 -14.58
N ALA A 68 7.73 -5.27 -15.09
CA ALA A 68 8.29 -4.21 -14.27
C ALA A 68 7.28 -3.07 -14.14
N LEU A 69 7.28 -2.41 -12.99
CA LEU A 69 6.40 -1.28 -12.72
C LEU A 69 6.87 -0.04 -13.50
N THR A 70 5.95 0.68 -14.13
CA THR A 70 6.28 2.00 -14.71
C THR A 70 6.25 3.08 -13.62
N PRO A 71 6.78 4.29 -13.87
CA PRO A 71 6.58 5.42 -12.96
C PRO A 71 5.10 5.74 -12.70
N LEU A 72 4.23 5.53 -13.69
CA LEU A 72 2.78 5.70 -13.52
C LEU A 72 2.20 4.61 -12.60
N GLY A 73 2.58 3.34 -12.82
CA GLY A 73 2.19 2.23 -11.93
C GLY A 73 2.64 2.44 -10.49
N ALA A 74 3.88 2.95 -10.29
CA ALA A 74 4.39 3.31 -8.97
C ALA A 74 3.54 4.40 -8.31
N ALA A 75 3.20 5.44 -9.04
CA ALA A 75 2.37 6.52 -8.51
C ALA A 75 0.95 6.05 -8.15
N VAL A 76 0.36 5.14 -8.94
CA VAL A 76 -0.93 4.52 -8.63
C VAL A 76 -0.85 3.66 -7.38
N HIS A 77 0.19 2.84 -7.24
CA HIS A 77 0.44 2.02 -6.05
C HIS A 77 0.57 2.89 -4.79
N TYR A 78 1.43 3.92 -4.81
CA TYR A 78 1.66 4.78 -3.65
C TYR A 78 0.44 5.63 -3.29
N ARG A 79 -0.38 6.03 -4.27
CA ARG A 79 -1.64 6.73 -3.97
C ARG A 79 -2.57 5.84 -3.14
N LEU A 80 -2.79 4.59 -3.55
CA LEU A 80 -3.63 3.67 -2.78
C LEU A 80 -3.04 3.41 -1.38
N ALA A 81 -1.73 3.17 -1.30
CA ALA A 81 -1.06 2.95 -0.02
C ALA A 81 -1.22 4.15 0.93
N HIS A 82 -1.21 5.36 0.37
CA HIS A 82 -1.47 6.59 1.11
C HIS A 82 -2.92 6.68 1.59
N GLU A 83 -3.90 6.48 0.70
CA GLU A 83 -5.33 6.48 1.04
C GLU A 83 -5.66 5.46 2.15
N GLU A 84 -5.10 4.24 2.08
CA GLU A 84 -5.26 3.23 3.13
C GLU A 84 -4.59 3.65 4.45
N ALA A 85 -3.41 4.28 4.39
CA ALA A 85 -2.74 4.78 5.58
C ALA A 85 -3.53 5.90 6.25
N GLU A 86 -4.12 6.82 5.49
CA GLU A 86 -5.01 7.86 5.99
C GLU A 86 -6.26 7.26 6.67
N GLN A 87 -6.88 6.25 6.06
CA GLN A 87 -8.03 5.56 6.67
C GLN A 87 -7.66 4.89 7.99
N ARG A 88 -6.50 4.20 8.05
CA ARG A 88 -6.01 3.58 9.30
C ARG A 88 -5.72 4.63 10.36
N LEU A 89 -5.13 5.76 10.00
CA LEU A 89 -4.85 6.86 10.92
C LEU A 89 -6.15 7.46 11.48
N ALA A 90 -7.15 7.68 10.62
CA ALA A 90 -8.46 8.14 11.05
C ALA A 90 -9.12 7.16 12.03
N ALA A 91 -9.05 5.86 11.77
CA ALA A 91 -9.56 4.83 12.67
C ALA A 91 -8.83 4.84 14.03
N VAL A 92 -7.50 5.00 14.05
CA VAL A 92 -6.72 5.13 15.29
C VAL A 92 -7.16 6.34 16.11
N VAL A 93 -7.42 7.47 15.45
CA VAL A 93 -7.94 8.68 16.13
C VAL A 93 -9.34 8.43 16.71
N GLN A 94 -10.25 7.78 15.96
CA GLN A 94 -11.58 7.45 16.46
C GLN A 94 -11.53 6.51 17.68
N VAL A 95 -10.62 5.53 17.67
CA VAL A 95 -10.39 4.66 18.83
C VAL A 95 -9.90 5.47 20.03
N ALA A 96 -8.99 6.42 19.81
CA ALA A 96 -8.47 7.29 20.86
C ALA A 96 -9.57 8.20 21.43
N GLU A 97 -10.45 8.74 20.59
CA GLU A 97 -11.60 9.54 21.01
C GLU A 97 -12.61 8.72 21.82
N ALA A 98 -12.89 7.48 21.41
CA ALA A 98 -13.76 6.58 22.17
C ALA A 98 -13.17 6.17 23.53
N ALA A 99 -11.84 6.26 23.69
CA ALA A 99 -11.12 5.98 24.92
C ALA A 99 -10.82 7.23 25.77
N ASP A 100 -11.34 8.41 25.40
CA ASP A 100 -11.05 9.69 26.08
C ASP A 100 -11.44 9.63 27.57
N ASP A 101 -12.56 8.98 27.91
CA ASP A 101 -13.00 8.79 29.30
C ASP A 101 -12.07 7.87 30.12
N VAL A 102 -11.29 7.01 29.48
CA VAL A 102 -10.37 6.06 30.14
C VAL A 102 -8.98 6.67 30.29
N SER A 103 -8.50 7.39 29.26
CA SER A 103 -7.18 8.04 29.30
C SER A 103 -7.18 9.31 28.42
N PRO A 104 -7.62 10.46 28.97
CA PRO A 104 -7.71 11.71 28.21
C PRO A 104 -6.35 12.19 27.68
N ARG A 105 -5.27 11.93 28.43
CA ARG A 105 -3.89 12.28 28.02
C ARG A 105 -3.46 11.49 26.80
N LEU A 106 -3.70 10.18 26.79
CA LEU A 106 -3.39 9.33 25.64
C LEU A 106 -4.23 9.73 24.43
N ALA A 107 -5.53 9.96 24.62
CA ALA A 107 -6.42 10.41 23.56
C ALA A 107 -5.95 11.72 22.93
N ARG A 108 -5.55 12.70 23.75
CA ARG A 108 -4.98 13.97 23.28
C ARG A 108 -3.65 13.78 22.54
N ALA A 109 -2.73 13.02 23.10
CA ALA A 109 -1.42 12.78 22.48
C ALA A 109 -1.56 12.09 21.11
N VAL A 110 -2.46 11.11 20.98
CA VAL A 110 -2.75 10.44 19.70
C VAL A 110 -3.36 11.42 18.68
N ARG A 111 -4.30 12.28 19.09
CA ARG A 111 -4.87 13.32 18.20
C ARG A 111 -3.79 14.28 17.70
N GLN A 112 -2.93 14.77 18.59
CA GLN A 112 -1.87 15.71 18.21
C GLN A 112 -0.79 15.06 17.34
N LEU A 113 -0.46 13.79 17.59
CA LEU A 113 0.44 13.01 16.74
C LEU A 113 -0.14 12.83 15.33
N ALA A 114 -1.43 12.45 15.22
CA ALA A 114 -2.10 12.27 13.94
C ALA A 114 -2.20 13.56 13.13
N GLN A 115 -2.35 14.71 13.80
CA GLN A 115 -2.35 16.03 13.18
C GLN A 115 -0.94 16.55 12.84
N GLY A 116 0.11 15.81 13.20
CA GLY A 116 1.50 16.25 13.03
C GLY A 116 1.91 17.43 13.93
N SER A 117 1.11 17.73 14.95
CA SER A 117 1.40 18.79 15.94
C SER A 117 2.42 18.34 16.99
N LEU A 118 2.59 17.02 17.16
CA LEU A 118 3.66 16.41 17.96
C LEU A 118 4.39 15.37 17.12
N SER A 119 5.69 15.24 17.36
CA SER A 119 6.46 14.06 16.97
C SER A 119 6.09 12.85 17.86
N LEU A 120 6.42 11.64 17.39
CA LEU A 120 6.21 10.42 18.17
C LEU A 120 6.91 10.49 19.54
N GLY A 121 8.12 11.04 19.60
CA GLY A 121 8.88 11.17 20.84
C GLY A 121 8.19 12.09 21.85
N GLU A 122 7.63 13.22 21.39
CA GLU A 122 6.89 14.15 22.25
C GLU A 122 5.56 13.55 22.72
N ALA A 123 4.83 12.84 21.85
CA ALA A 123 3.61 12.14 22.23
C ALA A 123 3.87 11.07 23.30
N LEU A 124 4.96 10.30 23.18
CA LEU A 124 5.35 9.30 24.19
C LEU A 124 5.74 9.96 25.53
N ALA A 125 6.45 11.09 25.50
CA ALA A 125 6.78 11.83 26.70
C ALA A 125 5.52 12.39 27.40
N GLU A 126 4.53 12.85 26.63
CA GLU A 126 3.26 13.34 27.17
C GLU A 126 2.43 12.25 27.85
N VAL A 127 2.44 11.04 27.28
CA VAL A 127 1.76 9.86 27.87
C VAL A 127 2.51 9.34 29.09
N GLY A 128 3.84 9.33 29.06
CA GLY A 128 4.70 8.82 30.13
C GLY A 128 4.98 9.79 31.28
N GLY A 129 4.75 11.09 31.10
CA GLY A 129 5.02 12.15 32.09
C GLY A 129 4.03 12.24 33.26
N GLY A 130 3.37 11.13 33.61
CA GLY A 130 2.44 11.06 34.73
C GLY A 130 2.93 10.12 35.82
N ASP A 131 3.86 10.61 36.64
CA ASP A 131 3.97 10.28 38.07
C ASP A 131 3.31 11.42 38.88
#